data_AF-A0A1F3Y6C1-F1
#
_entry.id   AF-A0A1F3Y6C1-F1
#
_cell.length_a   1.000
_cell.length_b   1.000
_cell.length_c   1.000
_cell.angle_alpha   90.00
_cell.angle_beta   90.00
_cell.angle_gamma   90.00
#
_symmetry.space_group_name_H-M   'P 1'
#
loop_
_entity.id
_entity.type
_entity.pdbx_description
1 polymer ?
#
loop_
_entity_poly.entity_id
_entity_poly.type
_entity_poly.pdbx_seq_one_letter_code
_entity_poly.pdbx_strand_id
1 'polypeptide(L)'
;MIRIFCTSTAKAIKHRITVTVDVNGKVKFKPGEIDFIFKCGKRLVPIEVKHTSNHSNINTTLLEEFVTRRKCPFGLVLYGGVPFADNTRNLLFWPYWLV
;
A
#
# COMPACT_ATOMS: atom_id res chain seq x y z
N MET A 1 1.91 9.54 13.61
CA MET A 1 0.53 9.65 13.07
C MET A 1 0.66 10.09 11.62
N ILE A 2 0.64 9.16 10.67
CA ILE A 2 0.79 9.49 9.23
C ILE A 2 -0.53 10.06 8.73
N ARG A 3 -0.51 11.31 8.24
CA ARG A 3 -1.68 11.98 7.64
C ARG A 3 -1.45 12.08 6.13
N ILE A 4 -2.08 11.20 5.36
CA ILE A 4 -2.11 11.27 3.90
C ILE A 4 -3.19 12.30 3.53
N PHE A 5 -2.79 13.45 2.99
CA PHE A 5 -3.70 14.45 2.46
C PHE A 5 -4.00 14.14 0.98
N CYS A 6 -5.24 13.74 0.69
CA CYS A 6 -5.76 13.71 -0.67
C CYS A 6 -6.47 15.05 -0.92
N THR A 7 -5.86 15.94 -1.70
CA THR A 7 -6.48 17.20 -2.11
C THR A 7 -7.48 16.94 -3.24
N SER A 8 -8.72 16.67 -2.86
CA SER A 8 -9.89 16.85 -3.72
C SER A 8 -10.85 17.75 -2.95
N THR A 9 -11.26 18.83 -3.61
CA THR A 9 -12.16 19.87 -3.13
C THR A 9 -13.31 19.32 -2.28
N ALA A 10 -13.40 19.85 -1.06
CA ALA A 10 -14.57 19.89 -0.18
C ALA A 10 -15.29 18.56 0.16
N LYS A 11 -14.66 17.71 0.98
CA LYS A 11 -15.26 17.11 2.20
C LYS A 11 -14.17 16.33 2.93
N ALA A 12 -13.97 16.56 4.22
CA ALA A 12 -13.08 15.73 5.02
C ALA A 12 -13.65 14.31 5.10
N ILE A 13 -13.26 13.45 4.15
CA ILE A 13 -13.59 12.04 4.19
C ILE A 13 -12.72 11.46 5.31
N LYS A 14 -13.35 11.05 6.41
CA LYS A 14 -12.71 10.31 7.50
C LYS A 14 -12.37 8.92 6.94
N HIS A 15 -11.15 8.76 6.42
CA HIS A 15 -10.71 7.51 5.81
C HIS A 15 -10.54 6.45 6.91
N ARG A 16 -11.33 5.39 6.86
CA ARG A 16 -11.24 4.25 7.80
C ARG A 16 -10.22 3.27 7.24
N ILE A 17 -9.04 3.23 7.84
CA ILE A 17 -8.06 2.15 7.62
C ILE A 17 -8.50 1.00 8.52
N THR A 18 -8.93 -0.13 7.94
CA THR A 18 -9.25 -1.34 8.70
C THR A 18 -7.96 -2.11 8.89
N VAL A 19 -7.49 -2.20 10.13
CA VAL A 19 -6.25 -2.91 10.48
C VAL A 19 -6.60 -3.98 11.50
N THR A 20 -6.18 -5.21 11.24
CA THR A 20 -6.27 -6.28 12.24
C THR A 20 -5.10 -6.13 13.19
N VAL A 21 -5.38 -5.99 14.49
CA VAL A 21 -4.35 -5.88 15.54
C VAL A 21 -4.26 -7.18 16.34
N ASP A 22 -3.06 -7.52 16.80
CA ASP A 22 -2.81 -8.62 17.73
C ASP A 22 -3.20 -8.24 19.16
N VAL A 23 -3.06 -9.18 20.10
CA VAL A 23 -3.36 -8.97 21.53
C VAL A 23 -2.50 -7.88 22.19
N ASN A 24 -1.41 -7.46 21.56
CA ASN A 24 -0.49 -6.43 22.03
C ASN A 24 -0.70 -5.08 21.32
N GLY A 25 -1.75 -4.95 20.51
CA GLY A 25 -2.02 -3.74 19.74
C GLY A 25 -1.08 -3.52 18.55
N LYS A 26 -0.28 -4.53 18.16
CA LYS A 26 0.54 -4.49 16.94
C LYS A 26 -0.29 -4.91 15.75
N VAL A 27 0.00 -4.35 14.58
CA VAL A 27 -0.63 -4.77 13.32
C VAL A 27 -0.28 -6.23 13.04
N LYS A 28 -1.29 -7.08 12.90
CA LYS A 28 -1.12 -8.51 12.62
C LYS A 28 -0.99 -8.70 11.12
N PHE A 29 0.24 -8.94 10.67
CA PHE A 29 0.54 -9.33 9.29
C PHE A 29 0.33 -10.84 9.16
N LYS A 30 -0.59 -11.28 8.30
CA LYS A 30 -0.67 -12.68 7.90
C LYS A 30 0.16 -12.88 6.63
N PRO A 31 1.02 -13.92 6.58
CA PRO A 31 1.62 -14.33 5.32
C PRO A 31 0.50 -14.61 4.31
N GLY A 32 0.54 -13.97 3.15
CA GLY A 32 -0.50 -14.14 2.13
C GLY A 32 -1.57 -13.05 2.05
N GLU A 33 -1.51 -11.99 2.88
CA GLU A 33 -2.49 -10.90 2.89
C GLU A 33 -1.85 -9.55 2.50
N ILE A 34 -2.64 -8.65 1.91
CA ILE A 34 -2.24 -7.27 1.63
C ILE A 34 -2.27 -6.48 2.96
N ASP A 35 -1.21 -5.73 3.26
CA ASP A 35 -1.07 -5.05 4.55
C ASP A 35 -2.11 -3.94 4.77
N PHE A 36 -2.33 -3.11 3.75
CA PHE A 36 -3.32 -2.03 3.81
C PHE A 36 -4.07 -1.84 2.50
N ILE A 37 -5.29 -1.33 2.59
CA ILE A 37 -6.06 -0.88 1.42
C ILE A 37 -6.46 0.57 1.66
N PHE A 38 -5.92 1.47 0.84
CA PHE A 38 -6.37 2.85 0.79
C PHE A 38 -7.56 2.97 -0.16
N LYS A 39 -8.67 3.55 0.32
CA LYS A 39 -9.89 3.75 -0.47
C LYS A 39 -10.19 5.22 -0.61
N CYS A 40 -10.19 5.73 -1.84
CA CYS A 40 -10.64 7.09 -2.17
C CYS A 40 -11.81 7.02 -3.16
N GLY A 41 -13.02 7.33 -2.67
CA GLY A 41 -14.25 7.15 -3.44
C GLY A 41 -14.45 5.69 -3.88
N LYS A 42 -14.49 5.48 -5.20
CA LYS A 42 -14.61 4.13 -5.83
C LYS A 42 -13.25 3.47 -6.08
N ARG A 43 -12.13 4.18 -5.91
CA ARG A 43 -10.79 3.66 -6.18
C ARG A 43 -10.22 2.99 -4.95
N LEU A 44 -9.53 1.87 -5.17
CA LEU A 44 -8.79 1.11 -4.15
C LEU A 44 -7.33 1.08 -4.55
N VAL A 45 -6.43 1.38 -3.61
CA VAL A 45 -4.98 1.25 -3.78
C VAL A 45 -4.50 0.28 -2.69
N PRO A 46 -4.15 -0.96 -3.05
CA PRO A 46 -3.52 -1.88 -2.11
C PRO A 46 -2.09 -1.41 -1.82
N ILE A 47 -1.66 -1.56 -0.57
CA ILE A 47 -0.36 -1.13 -0.08
C ILE A 47 0.29 -2.30 0.64
N GLU A 48 1.54 -2.57 0.31
CA GLU A 48 2.36 -3.59 0.96
C GLU A 48 3.65 -2.95 1.48
N VAL A 49 4.07 -3.33 2.69
CA VAL A 49 5.24 -2.79 3.37
C VAL A 49 6.31 -3.87 3.44
N LYS A 50 7.51 -3.55 2.96
CA LYS A 50 8.63 -4.48 2.93
C LYS A 50 9.84 -3.90 3.65
N HIS A 51 10.35 -4.65 4.62
CA HIS A 51 11.55 -4.29 5.37
C HIS A 51 12.82 -4.74 4.62
N THR A 52 13.04 -4.17 3.43
CA THR A 52 14.25 -4.39 2.61
C THR A 52 14.54 -3.13 1.81
N SER A 53 15.82 -2.88 1.54
CA SER A 53 16.28 -1.87 0.59
C SER A 53 16.55 -2.43 -0.82
N ASN A 54 16.75 -3.75 -0.91
CA ASN A 54 17.02 -4.41 -2.18
C ASN A 54 15.70 -4.76 -2.90
N HIS A 55 15.52 -4.18 -4.08
CA HIS A 55 14.35 -4.39 -4.94
C HIS A 55 14.18 -5.86 -5.37
N SER A 56 15.28 -6.58 -5.64
CA SER A 56 15.23 -7.98 -6.11
C SER A 56 14.64 -8.95 -5.09
N ASN A 57 14.62 -8.56 -3.81
CA ASN A 57 14.15 -9.38 -2.70
C ASN A 57 12.66 -9.13 -2.39
N ILE A 58 12.00 -8.29 -3.18
CA ILE A 58 10.61 -7.93 -2.94
C ILE A 58 9.70 -8.80 -3.80
N ASN A 59 9.00 -9.73 -3.15
CA ASN A 59 7.90 -10.45 -3.77
C ASN A 59 6.64 -9.56 -3.76
N THR A 60 6.07 -9.35 -4.95
CA THR A 60 4.88 -8.52 -5.20
C THR A 60 3.70 -9.31 -5.79
N THR A 61 3.77 -10.64 -5.88
CA THR A 61 2.78 -11.46 -6.61
C THR A 61 1.35 -11.23 -6.12
N LEU A 62 1.13 -11.19 -4.80
CA LEU A 62 -0.19 -10.96 -4.22
C LEU A 62 -0.72 -9.56 -4.52
N LEU A 63 0.17 -8.56 -4.50
CA LEU A 63 -0.18 -7.19 -4.82
C LEU A 63 -0.59 -7.05 -6.28
N GLU A 64 0.16 -7.66 -7.20
CA GLU A 64 -0.13 -7.69 -8.63
C GLU A 64 -1.47 -8.37 -8.93
N GLU A 65 -1.73 -9.52 -8.31
CA GLU A 65 -3.01 -10.23 -8.41
C GLU A 65 -4.17 -9.37 -7.91
N PHE A 66 -4.00 -8.69 -6.77
CA PHE A 66 -5.02 -7.82 -6.22
C PHE A 66 -5.32 -6.64 -7.14
N VAL A 67 -4.27 -5.95 -7.61
CA VAL A 67 -4.37 -4.80 -8.52
C VAL A 67 -5.15 -5.19 -9.76
N THR A 68 -4.80 -6.32 -10.36
CA THR A 68 -5.45 -6.85 -11.56
C THR A 68 -6.90 -7.23 -11.30
N ARG A 69 -7.16 -8.05 -10.28
CA ARG A 69 -8.50 -8.58 -9.98
C ARG A 69 -9.49 -7.48 -9.59
N ARG A 70 -9.04 -6.45 -8.87
CA ARG A 70 -9.88 -5.34 -8.41
C ARG A 70 -9.83 -4.13 -9.34
N LYS A 71 -9.11 -4.20 -10.46
CA LYS A 71 -8.92 -3.10 -11.42
C LYS A 71 -8.46 -1.81 -10.71
N CYS A 72 -7.51 -1.97 -9.80
CA CYS A 72 -6.92 -0.85 -9.08
C CYS A 72 -6.11 0.02 -10.05
N PRO A 73 -6.04 1.35 -9.81
CA PRO A 73 -5.24 2.23 -10.65
C PRO A 73 -3.74 1.89 -10.56
N PHE A 74 -3.25 1.42 -9.40
CA PHE A 74 -1.91 0.90 -9.16
C PHE A 74 -1.86 0.23 -7.78
N GLY A 75 -0.79 -0.53 -7.50
CA GLY A 75 -0.41 -0.99 -6.15
C GLY A 75 0.78 -0.21 -5.62
N LEU A 76 0.87 -0.02 -4.30
CA LEU A 76 1.96 0.70 -3.65
C LEU A 76 2.82 -0.26 -2.81
N VAL A 77 4.12 -0.22 -3.01
CA VAL A 77 5.09 -0.92 -2.16
C VAL A 77 5.88 0.12 -1.38
N LEU A 78 5.68 0.17 -0.06
CA LEU A 78 6.52 0.96 0.84
C LEU A 78 7.74 0.14 1.24
N TYR A 79 8.93 0.63 0.90
CA TYR A 79 10.17 -0.12 1.17
C TYR A 79 11.35 0.79 1.48
N GLY A 80 12.50 0.19 1.78
CA GLY A 80 13.72 0.90 2.17
C GLY A 80 14.70 1.17 1.03
N GLY A 81 14.27 1.29 -0.23
CA GLY A 81 15.15 1.58 -1.38
C GLY A 81 14.79 2.88 -2.09
N VAL A 82 15.14 3.01 -3.37
CA VAL A 82 14.91 4.25 -4.15
C VAL A 82 13.51 4.27 -4.80
N PRO A 83 12.91 5.44 -5.08
CA PRO A 83 11.65 5.50 -5.80
C PRO A 83 11.75 4.82 -7.17
N PHE A 84 10.78 3.98 -7.52
CA PHE A 84 10.73 3.31 -8.82
C PHE A 84 9.29 3.03 -9.24
N ALA A 85 8.94 3.39 -10.48
CA ALA A 85 7.63 3.12 -11.06
C ALA A 85 7.73 1.95 -12.04
N ASP A 86 7.03 0.86 -11.73
CA ASP A 86 6.94 -0.31 -12.59
C ASP A 86 5.60 -0.27 -13.34
N ASN A 87 5.63 0.29 -14.54
CA ASN A 87 4.44 0.42 -15.38
C ASN A 87 3.95 -0.92 -15.93
N THR A 88 4.83 -1.93 -16.02
CA THR A 88 4.48 -3.25 -16.53
C THR A 88 3.60 -3.99 -15.52
N ARG A 89 3.97 -3.93 -14.24
CA ARG A 89 3.20 -4.55 -13.14
C ARG A 89 2.17 -3.61 -12.53
N ASN A 90 2.13 -2.36 -13.00
CA ASN A 90 1.29 -1.28 -12.47
C ASN A 90 1.50 -1.07 -10.95
N LEU A 91 2.77 -1.04 -10.55
CA LEU A 91 3.20 -0.88 -9.16
C LEU A 91 4.07 0.37 -8.99
N LEU A 92 3.91 1.03 -7.85
CA LEU A 92 4.78 2.12 -7.41
C LEU A 92 5.58 1.66 -6.20
N PHE A 93 6.90 1.69 -6.30
CA PHE A 93 7.82 1.45 -5.20
C PHE A 93 8.21 2.80 -4.61
N TRP A 94 7.84 3.02 -3.35
CA TRP A 94 8.02 4.29 -2.67
C TRP A 94 8.84 4.12 -1.39
N PRO A 95 9.86 4.95 -1.15
CA PRO A 95 10.65 4.85 0.07
C PRO A 95 9.85 5.30 1.28
N TYR A 96 9.83 4.49 2.35
CA TYR A 96 9.06 4.86 3.55
C TYR A 96 9.60 6.10 4.27
N TRP A 97 10.87 6.47 4.06
CA TRP A 97 11.48 7.68 4.65
C TRP A 97 11.11 8.98 3.94
N LEU A 98 10.33 8.90 2.84
CA LEU A 98 9.77 10.05 2.13
C LEU A 98 8.28 10.26 2.44
N VAL A 99 7.73 9.55 3.43
CA VAL A 99 6.30 9.55 3.81
C VAL A 99 6.08 10.23 5.15
#